data_AF-A0A947XXM2-F1
#
_entry.id   AF-A0A947XXM2-F1
#
_cell.length_a   1.000
_cell.length_b   1.000
_cell.length_c   1.000
_cell.angle_alpha   90.00
_cell.angle_beta   90.00
_cell.angle_gamma   90.00
#
_symmetry.space_group_name_H-M   'P 1'
#
loop_
_entity.id
_entity.type
_entity.pdbx_description
1 polymer ?
#
loop_
_entity_poly.entity_id
_entity_poly.type
_entity_poly.pdbx_seq_one_letter_code
_entity_poly.pdbx_strand_id
1 'polypeptide(L)'
;MTTTRLAIYGPPDRGLPLLAVVIDDGEVLACEAVQSTAEAETLLEKVRENLPEFVAEARRPRPEPSVQPSRPRRGKVSSSQ
;
A
#
# COMPACT_ATOMS: atom_id res chain seq x y z
N MET A 1 20.53 14.86 0.97
CA MET A 1 20.66 13.56 1.66
C MET A 1 19.24 13.07 1.93
N THR A 2 18.74 12.11 1.15
CA THR A 2 17.45 11.47 1.45
C THR A 2 17.61 10.62 2.69
N THR A 3 16.65 10.70 3.62
CA THR A 3 16.70 9.96 4.88
C THR A 3 15.62 8.88 4.85
N THR A 4 16.02 7.66 4.50
CA THR A 4 15.14 6.50 4.56
C THR A 4 15.02 6.02 6.00
N ARG A 5 13.80 5.85 6.49
CA ARG A 5 13.47 5.45 7.87
C ARG A 5 12.57 4.22 7.86
N LEU A 6 12.72 3.37 8.87
CA LEU A 6 11.83 2.25 9.15
C LEU A 6 11.00 2.55 10.38
N ALA A 7 9.69 2.39 10.27
CA ALA A 7 8.75 2.41 11.38
C ALA A 7 8.13 1.02 11.52
N ILE A 8 8.13 0.49 12.74
CA ILE A 8 7.51 -0.80 13.05
C ILE A 8 6.35 -0.55 14.01
N TYR A 9 5.15 -0.96 13.61
CA TYR A 9 3.96 -0.89 14.44
C TYR A 9 3.58 -2.29 14.92
N GLY A 10 3.61 -2.48 16.24
CA GLY A 10 3.13 -3.70 16.87
C GLY A 10 1.70 -3.50 17.37
N PRO A 11 0.72 -4.28 16.90
CA PRO A 11 -0.63 -4.24 17.47
C PRO A 11 -0.61 -4.68 18.94
N PRO A 12 -1.51 -4.14 19.79
CA PRO A 12 -1.56 -4.48 21.22
C PRO A 12 -2.03 -5.93 21.48
N ASP A 13 -2.67 -6.56 20.50
CA ASP A 13 -3.14 -7.95 20.57
C ASP A 13 -2.01 -8.96 20.28
N ARG A 14 -1.82 -9.91 21.20
CA ARG A 14 -0.86 -11.01 21.00
C ARG A 14 -1.38 -11.97 19.93
N GLY A 15 -0.77 -11.94 18.75
CA GLY A 15 -1.05 -12.89 17.66
C GLY A 15 -1.23 -12.25 16.29
N LEU A 16 -1.24 -10.93 16.20
CA LEU A 16 -1.25 -10.20 14.93
C LEU A 16 0.19 -9.88 14.48
N PRO A 17 0.48 -9.92 13.16
CA PRO A 17 1.79 -9.58 12.64
C PRO A 17 2.13 -8.11 12.91
N LEU A 18 3.43 -7.82 13.01
CA LEU A 18 3.92 -6.45 13.03
C LEU A 18 3.69 -5.81 11.66
N LEU A 19 3.51 -4.50 11.64
CA LEU A 19 3.45 -3.73 10.39
C LEU A 19 4.76 -2.97 10.22
N ALA A 20 5.52 -3.29 9.18
CA ALA A 20 6.74 -2.60 8.80
C ALA A 20 6.43 -1.57 7.72
N VAL A 21 6.82 -0.31 7.96
CA VAL A 21 6.61 0.81 7.05
C VAL A 21 7.95 1.47 6.75
N VAL A 22 8.33 1.51 5.47
CA VAL A 22 9.55 2.20 5.02
C VAL A 22 9.16 3.55 4.43
N ILE A 23 9.75 4.61 4.96
CA ILE A 23 9.44 6.00 4.62
C ILE A 23 10.70 6.67 4.10
N ASP A 24 10.60 7.35 2.96
CA ASP A 24 11.67 8.18 2.41
C ASP A 24 11.11 9.55 2.04
N ASP A 25 11.75 10.61 2.53
CA ASP A 25 11.36 12.01 2.26
C ASP A 25 9.88 12.35 2.59
N GLY A 26 9.29 11.62 3.53
CA GLY A 26 7.88 11.77 3.93
C GLY A 26 6.89 10.95 3.10
N GLU A 27 7.36 10.22 2.08
CA GLU A 27 6.55 9.28 1.30
C GLU A 27 6.72 7.84 1.81
N VAL A 28 5.61 7.10 1.87
CA VAL A 28 5.64 5.67 2.20
C VAL A 28 6.05 4.91 0.95
N LEU A 29 7.23 4.28 1.01
CA LEU A 29 7.78 3.48 -0.09
C LEU A 29 7.29 2.03 -0.05
N ALA A 30 7.18 1.46 1.15
CA ALA A 30 6.72 0.09 1.34
C ALA A 30 5.96 -0.04 2.66
N CYS A 31 4.95 -0.91 2.68
CA CYS A 31 4.16 -1.24 3.87
C CYS A 31 3.81 -2.72 3.81
N GLU A 32 4.34 -3.52 4.75
CA GLU A 32 4.15 -4.97 4.75
C GLU A 32 3.93 -5.50 6.17
N ALA A 33 3.10 -6.54 6.29
CA ALA A 33 2.90 -7.26 7.53
C ALA A 33 4.02 -8.31 7.69
N VAL A 34 4.79 -8.21 8.77
CA VAL A 34 5.96 -9.05 9.05
C VAL A 34 5.79 -9.76 10.40
N GLN A 35 6.41 -10.92 10.59
CA GLN A 35 6.27 -11.68 11.84
C GLN A 35 7.32 -11.26 12.89
N SER A 36 8.37 -10.55 12.46
CA SER A 36 9.50 -10.20 13.31
C SER A 36 10.15 -8.87 12.88
N THR A 37 10.90 -8.25 13.81
CA THR A 37 11.68 -7.05 13.51
C THR A 37 12.80 -7.32 12.51
N ALA A 38 13.38 -8.53 12.51
CA ALA A 38 14.40 -8.94 11.56
C ALA A 38 13.87 -8.91 10.11
N GLU A 39 12.64 -9.38 9.88
CA GLU A 39 11.99 -9.27 8.57
C GLU A 39 11.74 -7.81 8.18
N ALA A 40 11.40 -6.93 9.13
CA ALA A 40 11.28 -5.50 8.88
C ALA A 40 12.61 -4.87 8.44
N GLU A 41 13.73 -5.29 9.04
CA GLU A 41 15.08 -4.84 8.65
C GLU A 41 15.46 -5.36 7.26
N THR A 42 15.17 -6.63 6.95
CA THR A 42 15.35 -7.17 5.60
C THR A 42 14.53 -6.41 4.56
N LEU A 43 13.30 -6.00 4.89
CA LEU A 43 12.48 -5.15 4.02
C LEU A 43 13.15 -3.78 3.81
N LEU A 44 13.69 -3.16 4.86
CA LEU A 44 14.42 -1.90 4.74
C LEU A 44 15.64 -2.03 3.84
N GLU A 45 16.44 -3.10 3.99
CA GLU A 45 17.59 -3.36 3.13
C GLU A 45 17.19 -3.53 1.67
N LYS A 46 16.15 -4.32 1.40
CA LYS A 46 15.61 -4.51 0.04
C LYS A 46 15.13 -3.20 -0.59
N VAL A 47 14.46 -2.34 0.19
CA VAL A 47 14.03 -1.02 -0.29
C VAL A 47 15.24 -0.12 -0.54
N ARG A 48 16.29 -0.19 0.29
CA ARG A 48 17.53 0.59 0.06
C ARG A 48 18.29 0.14 -1.17
N GLU A 49 18.34 -1.17 -1.45
CA GLU A 49 18.98 -1.71 -2.66
C GLU A 49 18.22 -1.31 -3.93
N ASN A 50 16.88 -1.28 -3.86
CA ASN A 50 16.02 -0.99 -5.01
C ASN A 50 15.29 0.36 -4.88
N LEU A 51 15.89 1.31 -4.16
CA LEU A 51 15.26 2.60 -3.82
C LEU A 51 14.66 3.33 -5.02
N PRO A 52 15.32 3.40 -6.20
CA PRO A 52 14.76 4.07 -7.37
C PRO A 52 13.42 3.47 -7.83
N GLU A 53 13.26 2.14 -7.73
CA GLU A 53 12.04 1.46 -8.16
C GLU A 53 10.89 1.73 -7.19
N PHE A 54 11.16 1.65 -5.89
CA PHE A 54 10.15 1.94 -4.86
C PHE A 54 9.72 3.41 -4.86
N VAL A 55 10.66 4.34 -5.09
CA VAL A 55 10.31 5.77 -5.25
C VAL A 55 9.48 5.99 -6.52
N ALA A 56 9.85 5.35 -7.63
CA ALA A 56 9.08 5.45 -8.87
C ALA A 56 7.67 4.90 -8.70
N GLU A 57 7.51 3.79 -7.98
CA GLU A 57 6.20 3.19 -7.68
C GLU A 57 5.37 4.04 -6.71
N ALA A 58 5.97 4.55 -5.62
CA ALA A 58 5.27 5.41 -4.66
C ALA A 58 4.77 6.72 -5.31
N ARG A 59 5.53 7.24 -6.29
CA ARG A 59 5.17 8.45 -7.05
C ARG A 59 4.27 8.19 -8.24
N ARG A 60 3.99 6.93 -8.60
CA ARG A 60 3.00 6.66 -9.63
C ARG A 60 1.66 7.20 -9.11
N PRO A 61 0.94 8.02 -9.90
CA PRO A 61 -0.41 8.38 -9.54
C PRO A 61 -1.18 7.07 -9.37
N ARG A 62 -1.75 6.86 -8.17
CA ARG A 62 -2.63 5.72 -7.93
C ARG A 62 -3.60 5.70 -9.11
N PRO A 63 -3.74 4.59 -9.87
CA PRO A 63 -4.71 4.55 -10.92
C PRO A 63 -6.04 4.94 -10.28
N GLU A 64 -6.65 6.03 -10.76
CA GLU A 64 -7.99 6.38 -10.33
C GLU A 64 -8.79 5.09 -10.42
N PRO A 65 -9.51 4.68 -9.35
CA PRO A 65 -10.38 3.55 -9.46
C PRO A 65 -11.29 3.88 -10.64
N SER A 66 -11.12 3.17 -11.76
CA SER A 66 -11.93 3.38 -12.96
C SER A 66 -13.36 3.36 -12.48
N VAL A 67 -13.95 4.55 -12.36
CA VAL A 67 -15.36 4.72 -12.05
C VAL A 67 -16.03 4.15 -13.28
N GLN A 68 -16.28 2.84 -13.27
CA GLN A 68 -17.10 2.21 -14.28
C GLN A 68 -18.42 2.97 -14.20
N PRO A 69 -18.84 3.70 -15.24
CA PRO A 69 -20.14 4.34 -15.22
C PRO A 69 -21.14 3.20 -15.03
N SER A 70 -21.79 3.19 -13.87
CA SER A 70 -22.80 2.21 -13.52
C SER A 70 -23.84 2.23 -14.64
N ARG A 71 -23.84 1.20 -15.49
CA ARG A 71 -24.83 1.06 -16.55
C ARG A 71 -26.21 1.27 -15.94
N PRO A 72 -27.05 2.18 -16.45
CA PRO A 72 -28.42 2.25 -15.99
C PRO A 72 -29.07 0.90 -16.28
N ARG A 73 -29.56 0.22 -15.25
CA ARG A 73 -30.45 -0.94 -15.42
C ARG A 73 -31.68 -0.43 -16.18
N ARG A 74 -31.71 -0.69 -17.50
CA ARG A 74 -32.87 -0.47 -18.35
C ARG A 74 -33.96 -1.42 -17.87
N GLY A 75 -34.78 -0.93 -16.94
CA GLY A 75 -36.00 -1.61 -16.52
C GLY A 75 -36.86 -1.85 -17.75
N LYS A 76 -37.16 -3.12 -18.02
CA LYS A 76 -38.29 -3.49 -18.87
C LYS A 76 -39.55 -3.02 -18.16
N VAL A 77 -40.10 -1.88 -18.56
CA VAL A 77 -41.52 -1.60 -18.32
C VAL A 77 -42.30 -2.44 -19.31
N SER A 78 -42.76 -3.60 -18.85
CA SER A 78 -43.98 -4.19 -19.40
C SER A 78 -45.14 -3.36 -18.88
N SER A 79 -45.74 -2.56 -19.75
CA SER A 79 -47.08 -2.05 -19.53
C SER A 79 -47.97 -2.71 -20.57
N SER A 80 -48.60 -3.80 -20.12
CA SER A 80 -49.85 -4.28 -20.69
C SER A 80 -50.98 -3.42 -20.14
N GLN A 81 -51.64 -2.65 -20.98
CA GLN A 81 -53.10 -2.46 -21.03
C GLN A 81 -53.47 -1.54 -22.18
#